data_AF-A0A1W6TL18-F1
#
_entry.id   AF-A0A1W6TL18-F1
#
_cell.length_a   1.000
_cell.length_b   1.000
_cell.length_c   1.000
_cell.angle_alpha   90.00
_cell.angle_beta   90.00
_cell.angle_gamma   90.00
#
_symmetry.space_group_name_H-M   'P 1'
#
loop_
_entity.id
_entity.type
_entity.pdbx_description
1 polymer ?
#
loop_
_entity_poly.entity_id
_entity_poly.type
_entity_poly.pdbx_seq_one_letter_code
_entity_poly.pdbx_strand_id
1 'polypeptide(L)'
;MKIAPEPKYKTLYSELRKEHEALKVECDLLRDKVFRLSDMVLSGKVGNVIVPDGDFMLEVPKQIAEWMLEFDLPWQVFKCETHGDWINELDSSFPFHMEMCKCDKCKEENT
;
A
#
# COMPACT_ATOMS: atom_id res chain seq x y z
N MET A 1 24.61 -44.55 18.76
CA MET A 1 23.93 -44.74 17.46
C MET A 1 24.21 -43.51 16.61
N LYS A 2 24.74 -43.67 15.38
CA LYS A 2 24.90 -42.54 14.44
C LYS A 2 23.61 -42.42 13.64
N ILE A 3 22.89 -41.32 13.80
CA ILE A 3 21.65 -41.03 13.07
C ILE A 3 22.06 -40.79 11.61
N ALA A 4 21.45 -41.53 10.68
CA ALA A 4 21.70 -41.34 9.25
C ALA A 4 21.24 -39.94 8.82
N PRO A 5 22.00 -39.23 7.97
CA PRO A 5 21.63 -37.90 7.52
C PRO A 5 20.29 -37.94 6.77
N GLU A 6 19.46 -36.91 6.96
CA GLU A 6 18.17 -36.84 6.29
C GLU A 6 18.33 -36.86 4.77
N PRO A 7 17.43 -37.56 4.05
CA PRO A 7 17.54 -37.66 2.61
C PRO A 7 17.17 -36.32 1.93
N LYS A 8 18.04 -35.88 1.02
CA LYS A 8 17.98 -34.58 0.31
C LYS A 8 16.64 -34.26 -0.37
N TYR A 9 15.85 -35.26 -0.76
CA TYR A 9 14.56 -35.00 -1.40
C TYR A 9 13.54 -34.40 -0.41
N LYS A 10 13.61 -34.74 0.88
CA LYS A 10 12.68 -34.20 1.89
C LYS A 10 12.85 -32.71 2.08
N THR A 11 14.09 -32.23 2.12
CA THR A 11 14.40 -30.80 2.24
C THR A 11 13.91 -30.05 1.01
N LEU A 12 14.18 -30.57 -0.19
CA LEU A 12 13.71 -30.00 -1.46
C LEU A 12 12.17 -29.90 -1.52
N TYR A 13 11.44 -30.95 -1.13
CA TYR A 13 9.97 -30.89 -1.09
C TYR A 13 9.44 -29.90 -0.05
N SER A 14 10.14 -29.73 1.07
CA SER A 14 9.76 -28.77 2.10
C SER A 14 9.97 -27.33 1.64
N GLU A 15 11.05 -27.05 0.92
CA GLU A 15 11.36 -25.74 0.33
C GLU A 15 10.36 -25.40 -0.78
N LEU A 16 10.14 -26.33 -1.71
CA LEU A 16 9.18 -26.16 -2.80
C LEU A 16 7.76 -25.90 -2.29
N ARG A 17 7.36 -26.54 -1.18
CA ARG A 17 6.06 -26.29 -0.55
C ARG A 17 5.96 -24.86 0.00
N LYS A 18 7.01 -24.37 0.67
CA LYS A 18 7.05 -23.00 1.22
C LYS A 18 6.96 -21.97 0.11
N GLU A 19 7.72 -22.16 -0.97
CA GLU A 19 7.66 -21.28 -2.14
C GLU A 19 6.28 -21.29 -2.79
N HIS A 20 5.67 -22.46 -2.95
CA HIS A 20 4.32 -22.58 -3.48
C HIS A 20 3.29 -21.85 -2.59
N GLU A 21 3.39 -21.99 -1.27
CA GLU A 21 2.52 -21.28 -0.32
C GLU A 21 2.72 -19.77 -0.39
N ALA A 22 3.97 -19.29 -0.44
CA ALA A 22 4.28 -17.86 -0.58
C ALA A 22 3.72 -17.29 -1.89
N LEU A 23 3.96 -17.98 -3.01
CA LEU A 23 3.48 -17.57 -4.33
C LEU A 23 1.95 -17.56 -4.40
N LYS A 24 1.29 -18.50 -3.71
CA LYS A 24 -0.17 -18.54 -3.62
C LYS A 24 -0.73 -17.31 -2.90
N VAL A 25 -0.11 -16.92 -1.78
CA VAL A 25 -0.48 -15.69 -1.05
C VAL A 25 -0.30 -14.46 -1.94
N GLU A 26 0.82 -14.35 -2.64
CA GLU A 26 1.07 -13.24 -3.56
C GLU A 26 0.06 -13.18 -4.71
N CYS A 27 -0.28 -14.34 -5.30
CA CYS A 27 -1.32 -14.41 -6.34
C CYS A 27 -2.70 -13.96 -5.83
N ASP A 28 -3.04 -14.30 -4.58
CA ASP A 28 -4.31 -13.88 -3.98
C ASP A 28 -4.32 -12.36 -3.71
N LEU A 29 -3.20 -11.78 -3.26
CA LEU A 29 -3.04 -10.33 -3.08
C LEU A 29 -3.12 -9.57 -4.42
N LEU A 30 -2.47 -10.07 -5.47
CA LEU A 30 -2.52 -9.46 -6.79
C LEU A 30 -3.93 -9.53 -7.39
N ARG A 31 -4.65 -10.64 -7.20
CA ARG A 31 -6.04 -10.78 -7.67
C ARG A 31 -6.95 -9.74 -7.01
N ASP A 32 -6.79 -9.55 -5.71
CA ASP A 32 -7.51 -8.55 -4.93
C ASP A 32 -7.17 -7.10 -5.36
N LYS A 33 -5.89 -6.81 -5.64
CA LYS A 33 -5.45 -5.52 -6.20
C LYS A 33 -6.07 -5.26 -7.57
N VAL A 34 -6.06 -6.24 -8.47
CA VAL A 34 -6.68 -6.15 -9.80
C VAL A 34 -8.19 -5.94 -9.69
N PHE A 35 -8.86 -6.64 -8.78
CA PHE A 35 -10.29 -6.48 -8.55
C PHE A 35 -10.63 -5.04 -8.13
N ARG A 36 -9.92 -4.48 -7.14
CA ARG A 36 -10.10 -3.08 -6.71
C ARG A 36 -9.85 -2.09 -7.85
N LEU A 37 -8.75 -2.27 -8.59
CA LEU A 37 -8.43 -1.40 -9.72
C LEU A 37 -9.51 -1.48 -10.82
N SER A 38 -10.03 -2.67 -11.11
CA SER A 38 -11.10 -2.85 -12.07
C SER A 38 -12.39 -2.16 -11.63
N ASP A 39 -12.76 -2.25 -10.36
CA ASP A 39 -13.94 -1.56 -9.80
C ASP A 39 -13.79 -0.03 -9.89
N MET A 40 -12.61 0.49 -9.56
CA MET A 40 -12.30 1.91 -9.68
C MET A 40 -12.40 2.42 -11.12
N VAL A 41 -11.89 1.66 -12.09
CA VAL A 41 -11.94 2.02 -13.52
C VAL A 41 -13.36 1.96 -14.05
N LEU A 42 -14.12 0.92 -13.71
CA LEU A 42 -15.49 0.73 -14.21
C LEU A 42 -16.50 1.70 -13.59
N SER A 43 -16.33 2.04 -12.30
CA SER A 43 -17.21 2.97 -11.60
C SER A 43 -16.95 4.45 -11.95
N GLY A 44 -15.83 4.75 -12.62
CA GLY A 44 -15.41 6.12 -12.95
C GLY A 44 -15.01 6.96 -11.72
N LYS A 45 -14.95 6.36 -10.52
CA LYS A 45 -14.57 7.00 -9.26
C LYS A 45 -13.07 6.84 -9.02
N VAL A 46 -12.25 7.45 -9.87
CA VAL A 46 -10.82 7.64 -9.60
C VAL A 46 -10.70 8.71 -8.51
N GLY A 47 -10.90 8.31 -7.25
CA GLY A 47 -10.83 9.20 -6.10
C GLY A 47 -11.62 8.79 -4.85
N ASN A 48 -12.49 7.78 -4.90
CA ASN A 48 -13.24 7.39 -3.69
C ASN A 48 -12.71 6.05 -3.18
N VAL A 49 -11.94 6.07 -2.09
CA VAL A 49 -11.47 4.86 -1.42
C VAL A 49 -12.45 4.51 -0.31
N ILE A 50 -13.09 3.35 -0.42
CA ILE A 50 -13.96 2.81 0.63
C ILE A 50 -13.04 2.17 1.68
N VAL A 51 -13.01 2.73 2.89
CA VAL A 51 -12.21 2.22 4.01
C VAL A 51 -13.06 1.22 4.81
N PRO A 52 -12.53 0.05 5.22
CA PRO A 52 -13.33 -0.99 5.89
C PRO A 52 -13.89 -0.61 7.27
N ASP A 53 -13.31 0.38 7.94
CA ASP A 53 -13.73 0.81 9.28
C ASP A 53 -14.88 1.84 9.21
N GLY A 54 -16.05 1.32 8.86
CA GLY A 54 -17.35 1.98 9.01
C GLY A 54 -17.65 3.07 7.99
N ASP A 55 -18.57 2.78 7.05
CA ASP A 55 -19.48 3.66 6.25
C ASP A 55 -19.06 5.08 5.80
N PHE A 56 -17.82 5.50 5.99
CA PHE A 56 -17.30 6.80 5.60
C PHE A 56 -16.65 6.67 4.23
N MET A 57 -17.34 7.18 3.20
CA MET A 57 -16.73 7.40 1.90
C MET A 57 -15.75 8.56 2.02
N LEU A 58 -14.46 8.25 2.04
CA LEU A 58 -13.42 9.27 2.02
C LEU A 58 -13.11 9.63 0.55
N GLU A 59 -13.36 10.89 0.19
CA GLU A 59 -12.94 11.43 -1.10
C GLU A 59 -11.45 11.75 -1.05
N VAL A 60 -10.67 10.93 -1.75
CA VAL A 60 -9.22 11.00 -1.91
C VAL A 60 -8.92 11.68 -3.25
N PRO A 61 -8.14 12.78 -3.27
CA PRO A 61 -7.76 13.42 -4.52
C PRO A 61 -7.02 12.45 -5.44
N LYS A 62 -7.21 12.59 -6.76
CA LYS A 62 -6.58 11.73 -7.78
C LYS A 62 -5.07 11.60 -7.59
N GLN A 63 -4.38 12.71 -7.30
CA GLN A 63 -2.95 12.73 -7.03
C GLN A 63 -2.56 11.87 -5.82
N ILE A 64 -3.35 11.91 -4.74
CA ILE A 64 -3.12 11.07 -3.56
C ILE A 64 -3.36 9.61 -3.90
N ALA A 65 -4.41 9.29 -4.66
CA ALA A 65 -4.66 7.91 -5.08
C ALA A 65 -3.53 7.37 -5.97
N GLU A 66 -2.96 8.20 -6.84
CA GLU A 66 -1.79 7.85 -7.64
C GLU A 66 -0.56 7.56 -6.75
N TRP A 67 -0.30 8.40 -5.74
CA TRP A 67 0.79 8.16 -4.78
C TRP A 67 0.57 6.95 -3.88
N MET A 68 -0.67 6.69 -3.45
CA MET A 68 -1.00 5.45 -2.72
C MET A 68 -0.63 4.21 -3.54
N LEU A 69 -0.82 4.25 -4.86
CA LEU A 69 -0.45 3.16 -5.76
C LEU A 69 1.06 3.09 -6.02
N GLU A 70 1.72 4.23 -6.19
CA GLU A 70 3.15 4.33 -6.47
C GLU A 70 4.00 3.84 -5.30
N PHE A 71 3.64 4.28 -4.10
CA PHE A 71 4.40 4.00 -2.88
C PHE A 71 3.84 2.81 -2.07
N ASP A 72 2.69 2.27 -2.48
CA ASP A 72 1.97 1.18 -1.79
C ASP A 72 1.66 1.53 -0.30
N LEU A 73 1.29 2.80 -0.06
CA LEU A 73 1.00 3.34 1.27
C LEU A 73 -0.48 3.74 1.42
N PRO A 74 -1.04 3.64 2.64
CA PRO A 74 -2.45 3.97 2.87
C PRO A 74 -2.68 5.48 2.88
N TRP A 75 -3.94 5.92 2.64
CA TRP A 75 -4.31 7.33 2.50
C TRP A 75 -3.96 8.18 3.73
N GLN A 76 -3.94 7.59 4.92
CA GLN A 76 -3.64 8.26 6.20
C GLN A 76 -2.26 8.93 6.16
N VAL A 77 -1.31 8.31 5.46
CA VAL A 77 0.06 8.81 5.31
C VAL A 77 0.09 10.11 4.49
N PHE A 78 -0.91 10.34 3.66
CA PHE A 78 -1.00 11.53 2.82
C PHE A 78 -1.84 12.67 3.44
N LYS A 79 -2.21 12.54 4.72
CA LYS A 79 -2.87 13.60 5.48
C LYS A 79 -1.85 14.34 6.33
N CYS A 80 -1.92 15.67 6.29
CA CYS A 80 -1.17 16.52 7.20
C CYS A 80 -1.65 16.27 8.64
N GLU A 81 -0.73 15.97 9.55
CA GLU A 81 -1.04 15.72 10.96
C GLU A 81 -1.56 16.98 11.67
N THR A 82 -1.05 18.15 11.30
CA THR A 82 -1.39 19.43 11.94
C THR A 82 -2.74 19.98 11.47
N HIS A 83 -2.95 20.02 10.15
CA HIS A 83 -4.12 20.69 9.56
C HIS A 83 -5.23 19.73 9.14
N GLY A 84 -4.93 18.43 9.07
CA GLY A 84 -5.88 17.43 8.60
C GLY A 84 -6.24 17.59 7.12
N ASP A 85 -5.46 18.35 6.34
CA ASP A 85 -5.64 18.51 4.89
C ASP A 85 -4.78 17.50 4.11
N TRP A 86 -5.05 17.36 2.81
CA TRP A 86 -4.23 16.52 1.94
C TRP A 86 -2.87 17.17 1.70
N ILE A 87 -1.82 16.36 1.79
CA ILE A 87 -0.47 16.75 1.38
C ILE A 87 -0.49 16.94 -0.14
N ASN A 88 0.07 18.04 -0.64
CA ASN A 88 0.11 18.32 -2.07
C ASN A 88 1.52 18.33 -2.65
N GLU A 89 2.53 18.23 -1.79
CA GLU A 89 3.94 18.16 -2.15
C GLU A 89 4.63 17.13 -1.26
N LEU A 90 5.17 16.09 -1.91
CA LEU A 90 6.02 15.09 -1.27
C LEU A 90 7.46 15.58 -1.30
N ASP A 91 8.18 15.33 -0.20
CA ASP A 91 9.62 15.57 -0.18
C ASP A 91 10.36 14.55 -1.05
N SER A 92 11.52 14.94 -1.56
CA SER A 92 12.48 14.09 -2.26
C SER A 92 12.90 12.84 -1.47
N SER A 93 12.77 12.89 -0.15
CA SER A 93 13.09 11.79 0.76
C SER A 93 11.90 10.86 1.04
N PHE A 94 10.72 11.16 0.51
CA PHE A 94 9.55 10.29 0.61
C PHE A 94 9.80 8.97 -0.14
N PRO A 95 9.40 7.80 0.40
CA PRO A 95 8.60 7.57 1.61
C PRO A 95 9.40 7.39 2.91
N PHE A 96 10.72 7.58 2.90
CA PHE A 96 11.58 7.30 4.06
C PHE A 96 11.57 8.40 5.12
N HIS A 97 11.37 9.65 4.70
CA HIS A 97 11.20 10.81 5.58
C HIS A 97 9.99 11.66 5.15
N MET A 98 9.24 12.15 6.13
CA MET A 98 7.98 12.88 5.91
C MET A 98 7.98 14.31 6.47
N GLU A 99 9.09 14.74 7.09
CA GLU A 99 9.21 16.02 7.82
C GLU A 99 8.97 17.26 6.92
N MET A 100 9.16 17.11 5.61
CA MET A 100 9.00 18.19 4.62
C MET A 100 7.79 18.00 3.70
N CYS A 101 6.96 16.97 3.93
CA CYS A 101 5.72 16.81 3.18
C CYS A 101 4.70 17.84 3.68
N LYS A 102 4.25 18.75 2.81
CA LYS A 102 3.42 19.90 3.22
C LYS A 102 2.06 19.89 2.54
N CYS A 103 1.04 20.31 3.29
CA CYS A 103 -0.23 20.77 2.72
C CYS A 103 -0.17 22.28 2.46
N ASP A 104 -1.16 22.83 1.75
CA ASP A 104 -1.22 24.27 1.44
C ASP A 104 -1.08 25.17 2.68
N LYS A 105 -1.76 24.82 3.78
CA LYS A 105 -1.69 25.60 5.03
C LYS A 105 -0.31 25.58 5.67
N CYS A 106 0.41 24.44 5.61
CA CYS A 106 1.80 24.35 6.08
C CYS A 106 2.76 25.20 5.24
N LYS A 107 2.44 25.47 3.97
CA LYS A 107 3.25 26.34 3.10
C LYS A 107 3.02 27.81 3.45
N GLU A 108 1.78 28.19 3.69
CA GLU A 108 1.40 29.54 4.09
C GLU A 108 1.99 29.95 5.44
N GLU A 109 2.04 29.04 6.42
CA GLU A 109 2.60 29.30 7.76
C GLU A 109 4.15 29.40 7.79
N ASN A 110 4.83 28.97 6.73
CA ASN A 110 6.30 29.05 6.61
C ASN A 110 6.78 30.23 5.75
N THR A 111 5.89 31.17 5.40
CA THR A 111 6.18 32.38 4.61
C THR A 111 6.19 33.63 5.49
#